data_AF-A0A7K6TXA2-F1
#
_entry.id   AF-A0A7K6TXA2-F1
#
_cell.length_a   1.000
_cell.length_b   1.000
_cell.length_c   1.000
_cell.angle_alpha   90.00
_cell.angle_beta   90.00
_cell.angle_gamma   90.00
#
_symmetry.space_group_name_H-M   'P 1'
#
loop_
_entity.id
_entity.type
_entity.pdbx_description
1 polymer ?
#
loop_
_entity_poly.entity_id
_entity_poly.type
_entity_poly.pdbx_seq_one_letter_code
_entity_poly.pdbx_strand_id
1 'polypeptide(L)' 'VNNKFGLRCKNCKTKIHHHCQSYVEMQRCFGKIPPGFRRAYSSPLYSDQQSTGTKE' A
#
# COMPACT_ATOMS: atom_id res chain seq x y z
N VAL A 1 -5.82 -12.57 -18.34
CA VAL A 1 -4.51 -13.06 -17.86
C VAL A 1 -4.37 -12.74 -16.39
N ASN A 2 -4.77 -13.68 -15.51
CA ASN A 2 -4.68 -13.52 -14.06
C ASN A 2 -3.31 -14.03 -13.62
N ASN A 3 -2.30 -13.15 -13.66
CA ASN A 3 -0.92 -13.55 -13.38
C ASN A 3 -0.80 -13.92 -11.89
N LYS A 4 -0.84 -15.22 -11.60
CA LYS A 4 -0.87 -15.79 -10.24
C LYS A 4 0.41 -15.52 -9.41
N PHE A 5 1.42 -14.89 -9.99
CA PHE A 5 2.69 -14.59 -9.33
C PHE A 5 2.89 -13.07 -9.29
N GLY A 6 2.76 -12.51 -8.09
CA GLY A 6 2.99 -11.09 -7.82
C GLY A 6 3.87 -10.93 -6.58
N LEU A 7 4.53 -9.79 -6.49
CA LEU A 7 5.36 -9.43 -5.34
C LEU A 7 4.48 -8.95 -4.20
N ARG A 8 4.88 -9.26 -2.96
CA ARG A 8 4.20 -8.78 -1.76
C ARG A 8 5.21 -8.14 -0.81
N CYS A 9 4.96 -6.89 -0.43
CA CYS A 9 5.79 -6.22 0.57
C CYS A 9 5.57 -6.87 1.95
N LYS A 10 6.66 -7.21 2.66
CA LYS A 10 6.58 -7.83 4.00
C LYS A 10 6.03 -6.86 5.06
N ASN A 11 6.26 -5.56 4.89
CA ASN A 11 5.87 -4.52 5.86
C ASN A 11 4.42 -4.07 5.68
N CYS A 12 4.09 -3.50 4.51
CA CYS A 12 2.75 -2.95 4.26
C CYS A 12 1.76 -3.96 3.67
N LYS A 13 2.21 -5.17 3.32
CA LYS A 13 1.39 -6.25 2.76
C LYS A 13 0.74 -5.95 1.40
N THR A 14 1.04 -4.80 0.79
CA THR A 14 0.65 -4.45 -0.58
C THR A 14 1.17 -5.50 -1.55
N LYS A 15 0.32 -5.91 -2.51
CA LYS A 15 0.66 -6.82 -3.59
C LYS A 15 0.78 -6.03 -4.89
N ILE A 16 1.80 -6.32 -5.68
CA ILE A 16 2.04 -5.70 -6.98
C ILE A 16 2.37 -6.77 -8.02
N HIS A 17 2.17 -6.46 -9.29
CA HIS A 17 2.71 -7.29 -10.38
C HIS A 17 4.22 -7.08 -10.50
N HIS A 18 4.96 -8.09 -10.96
CA HIS A 18 6.41 -7.96 -11.22
C HIS A 18 6.72 -6.82 -12.20
N HIS A 19 5.91 -6.64 -13.24
CA HIS A 19 6.07 -5.55 -14.21
C HIS A 19 5.92 -4.15 -13.58
N CYS A 20 5.21 -4.03 -12.45
CA CYS A 20 5.04 -2.76 -11.75
C CYS A 20 6.17 -2.47 -10.75
N GLN A 21 7.16 -3.35 -10.60
CA GLN A 21 8.21 -3.22 -9.57
C GLN A 21 8.97 -1.90 -9.68
N SER A 22 9.45 -1.55 -10.88
CA SER A 22 10.24 -0.32 -11.11
C SER A 22 9.45 0.97 -10.80
N TYR A 23 8.13 0.96 -10.97
CA TYR A 23 7.28 2.10 -10.61
C TYR A 23 7.03 2.23 -9.10
N VAL A 24 7.10 1.11 -8.37
CA VAL A 24 6.79 1.04 -6.94
C VAL A 24 8.04 1.12 -6.07
N GLU A 25 9.22 0.78 -6.60
CA GLU A 25 10.49 0.88 -5.85
C GLU A 25 10.84 2.32 -5.46
N MET A 26 10.42 3.30 -6.26
CA MET A 26 10.62 4.72 -5.96
C MET A 26 9.61 5.27 -4.96
N GLN A 27 8.58 4.49 -4.57
CA GLN A 27 7.55 4.92 -3.63
C GLN A 27 7.90 4.52 -2.20
N ARG A 28 7.58 5.38 -1.24
CA ARG A 28 7.78 5.09 0.18
C ARG A 28 6.84 3.96 0.65
N CYS A 29 7.39 2.98 1.37
CA CYS A 29 6.57 1.98 2.04
C CYS A 29 5.82 2.61 3.23
N PHE A 30 4.50 2.44 3.29
CA PHE A 30 3.65 2.96 4.37
C PHE A 30 3.69 2.14 5.68
N GLY A 31 4.47 1.05 5.72
CA GLY A 31 4.51 0.16 6.88
C GLY A 31 3.17 -0.52 7.16
N LYS A 32 2.98 -1.00 8.39
CA LYS A 32 1.77 -1.74 8.78
C LYS A 32 0.56 -0.78 8.78
N ILE A 33 -0.37 -1.02 7.86
CA ILE A 33 -1.63 -0.26 7.80
C ILE A 33 -2.47 -0.57 9.06
N PRO A 34 -2.94 0.45 9.80
CA PRO A 34 -3.80 0.24 10.96
C PRO A 34 -5.09 -0.49 10.56
N PRO A 35 -5.68 -1.32 11.44
CA PRO A 35 -6.79 -2.21 11.09
C PRO A 35 -8.00 -1.49 10.47
N GLY A 36 -8.32 -0.27 10.92
CA GLY A 36 -9.41 0.55 10.35
C GLY A 36 -9.13 1.14 8.97
N PHE A 37 -7.90 1.04 8.47
CA PHE A 37 -7.48 1.58 7.16
C PHE A 37 -7.20 0.47 6.14
N ARG A 38 -7.46 -0.80 6.48
CA ARG A 38 -7.31 -1.89 5.53
C ARG A 38 -8.46 -1.85 4.52
N ARG A 39 -8.11 -1.87 3.24
CA ARG A 39 -9.07 -1.86 2.15
C ARG A 39 -9.78 -3.21 2.02
N ALA A 40 -11.11 -3.21 2.02
CA ALA A 40 -11.94 -4.33 1.58
C ALA A 40 -12.22 -4.24 0.06
N TYR A 41 -12.55 -3.04 -0.41
CA TYR A 41 -12.67 -2.63 -1.81
C TYR A 41 -12.12 -1.18 -1.87
N SER A 42 -11.30 -0.80 -2.87
CA SER A 42 -10.51 0.47 -2.90
C SER A 42 -11.36 1.73 -2.59
N SER A 43 -10.99 2.81 -1.87
CA SER A 43 -9.73 3.50 -1.50
C SER A 43 -9.62 3.78 0.02
N PRO A 44 -8.40 3.90 0.63
CA PRO A 44 -7.57 5.09 0.42
C PRO A 44 -6.08 4.77 0.19
N LEU A 45 -5.49 5.47 -0.78
CA LEU A 45 -4.11 5.92 -0.67
C LEU A 45 -4.28 7.42 -0.46
N TYR A 46 -4.16 7.91 0.78
CA TYR A 46 -4.17 9.36 0.96
C TYR A 46 -2.89 9.89 0.33
N SER A 47 -3.06 10.54 -0.82
CA SER A 47 -2.17 11.56 -1.36
C SER A 47 -1.94 12.61 -0.28
N ASP A 48 -0.67 12.90 -0.04
CA ASP A 48 -0.06 14.14 0.50
C ASP A 48 -0.55 14.76 1.83
N GLN A 49 -1.74 14.45 2.35
CA GLN A 49 -2.22 14.98 3.61
C GLN A 49 -1.92 14.02 4.76
N GLN A 50 -0.66 14.04 5.21
CA GLN A 50 -0.34 13.62 6.56
C GLN A 50 -0.83 14.72 7.53
N SER A 51 -2.15 14.92 7.61
CA SER A 51 -2.74 15.65 8.72
C SER A 51 -2.56 14.79 9.96
N THR A 52 -1.59 15.19 10.77
CA THR A 52 -1.48 15.01 12.23
C THR A 52 -2.77 14.54 12.89
N GLY A 53 -3.05 13.25 12.84
CA GLY A 53 -4.09 12.61 13.62
C GLY A 53 -3.55 12.24 14.99
N THR A 54 -3.09 13.23 15.75
CA THR A 54 -3.11 13.12 17.22
C THR A 54 -4.57 12.95 17.59
N LYS A 55 -4.94 11.72 17.96
CA LYS A 55 -6.16 11.51 18.74
C LYS A 55 -5.95 12.20 20.07
N GLU A 56 -6.65 13.32 20.24
CA GLU A 56 -7.09 13.82 21.54
C GLU A 56 -8.08 12.83 22.16
#